data_AF-A0A1B9KX23-F1
#
_entry.id   AF-A0A1B9KX23-F1
#
_cell.length_a   1.000
_cell.length_b   1.000
_cell.length_c   1.000
_cell.angle_alpha   90.00
_cell.angle_beta   90.00
_cell.angle_gamma   90.00
#
_symmetry.space_group_name_H-M   'P 1'
#
loop_
_entity.id
_entity.type
_entity.pdbx_description
1 polymer ?
#
loop_
_entity_poly.entity_id
_entity_poly.type
_entity_poly.pdbx_seq_one_letter_code
_entity_poly.pdbx_strand_id
1 'polypeptide(L)'
;MKIQKEAMAGTLESSDLLVKVMPNTGIEIVINSDVNKQFGDQIRAVVEQTLNELNVTDGLIIIDDKGALDCAIKARIQCAVLRGAEEENLDWSKLL
;
A
#
# COMPACT_ATOMS: atom_id res chain seq x y z
N MET A 1 0.86 -13.01 -1.90
CA MET A 1 1.73 -12.29 -2.84
C MET A 1 3.05 -11.96 -2.17
N LYS A 2 4.13 -11.98 -2.94
CA LYS A 2 5.46 -11.52 -2.51
C LYS A 2 5.87 -10.38 -3.43
N ILE A 3 6.52 -9.34 -2.90
CA ILE A 3 7.06 -8.27 -3.72
C ILE A 3 8.38 -8.75 -4.35
N GLN A 4 8.39 -8.81 -5.69
CA GLN A 4 9.50 -9.34 -6.49
C GLN A 4 10.44 -8.23 -6.99
N LYS A 5 9.91 -7.02 -7.18
CA LYS A 5 10.67 -5.84 -7.59
C LYS A 5 10.19 -4.57 -6.93
N GLU A 6 11.02 -3.54 -7.02
CA GLU A 6 10.62 -2.20 -6.62
C GLU A 6 9.50 -1.66 -7.52
N ALA A 7 8.47 -1.09 -6.90
CA ALA A 7 7.40 -0.40 -7.60
C ALA A 7 6.83 0.74 -6.76
N MET A 8 6.17 1.68 -7.42
CA MET A 8 5.50 2.79 -6.74
C MET A 8 4.18 3.15 -7.39
N ALA A 9 3.29 3.77 -6.60
CA ALA A 9 2.04 4.34 -7.07
C ALA A 9 1.62 5.56 -6.24
N GLY A 10 1.02 6.54 -6.92
CA GLY A 10 0.52 7.77 -6.32
C GLY A 10 1.51 8.93 -6.39
N THR A 11 1.23 9.98 -5.62
CA THR A 11 1.94 11.27 -5.66
C THR A 11 2.07 11.86 -4.26
N LEU A 12 2.94 12.86 -4.08
CA LEU A 12 3.08 13.62 -2.83
C LEU A 12 2.19 14.87 -2.80
N GLU A 13 1.11 14.87 -3.58
CA GLU A 13 0.14 15.96 -3.63
C GLU A 13 -0.89 15.84 -2.51
N SER A 14 -1.52 16.96 -2.16
CA SER A 14 -2.58 17.00 -1.14
C SER A 14 -3.69 15.99 -1.46
N SER A 15 -4.17 15.29 -0.44
CA SER A 15 -5.23 14.29 -0.52
C SER A 15 -4.88 13.03 -1.33
N ASP A 16 -3.60 12.83 -1.67
CA ASP A 16 -3.07 11.58 -2.22
C ASP A 16 -1.94 11.05 -1.31
N LEU A 17 -1.40 9.89 -1.67
CA LEU A 17 -0.28 9.25 -0.99
C LEU A 17 0.67 8.64 -2.01
N LEU A 18 1.96 8.60 -1.68
CA LEU A 18 2.95 7.85 -2.42
C LEU A 18 3.23 6.54 -1.71
N VAL A 19 2.97 5.43 -2.38
CA VAL A 19 3.30 4.08 -1.89
C VAL A 19 4.49 3.56 -2.66
N LYS A 20 5.51 3.08 -1.95
CA LYS A 20 6.66 2.36 -2.50
C LYS A 20 6.70 0.96 -1.92
N VAL A 21 6.90 -0.03 -2.77
CA VAL A 21 7.07 -1.43 -2.37
C VAL A 21 8.41 -1.93 -2.87
N MET A 22 9.10 -2.73 -2.06
CA MET A 22 10.39 -3.34 -2.39
C MET A 22 10.45 -4.76 -1.81
N PRO A 23 11.25 -5.68 -2.40
CA PRO A 23 11.45 -7.01 -1.84
C PRO A 23 12.03 -6.94 -0.42
N ASN A 24 11.46 -7.72 0.50
CA ASN A 24 11.94 -7.86 1.87
C ASN A 24 11.63 -9.28 2.39
N THR A 25 12.32 -9.72 3.44
CA THR A 25 11.97 -10.97 4.13
C THR A 25 10.90 -10.67 5.18
N GLY A 26 9.70 -11.23 4.99
CA GLY A 26 8.54 -10.86 5.81
C GLY A 26 7.96 -9.50 5.44
N ILE A 27 6.91 -9.10 6.16
CA ILE A 27 6.19 -7.86 5.92
C ILE A 27 6.67 -6.76 6.86
N GLU A 28 7.07 -5.62 6.29
CA GLU A 28 7.44 -4.42 7.04
C GLU A 28 6.68 -3.22 6.49
N ILE A 29 6.04 -2.46 7.38
CA ILE A 29 5.16 -1.35 7.01
C ILE A 29 5.65 -0.08 7.71
N VAL A 30 6.01 0.92 6.91
CA VAL A 30 6.42 2.25 7.38
C VAL A 30 5.40 3.28 6.87
N ILE A 31 4.75 3.99 7.78
CA ILE A 31 3.72 4.98 7.45
C ILE A 31 4.16 6.35 7.99
N ASN A 32 4.33 7.30 7.10
CA ASN A 32 4.51 8.72 7.39
C ASN A 32 3.26 9.45 6.93
N SER A 33 2.53 10.10 7.84
CA SER A 33 1.31 10.85 7.50
C SER A 33 1.31 12.22 8.17
N ASP A 34 0.94 13.25 7.40
CA ASP A 34 0.77 14.60 7.90
C ASP A 34 -0.42 14.70 8.89
N VAL A 35 -1.38 13.76 8.80
CA VAL A 35 -2.58 13.69 9.66
C VAL A 35 -2.52 12.56 10.70
N ASN A 36 -1.32 11.98 10.92
CA ASN A 36 -1.12 10.82 11.79
C ASN A 36 -1.68 11.00 13.21
N LYS A 37 -1.61 12.22 13.77
CA LYS A 37 -2.11 12.49 15.13
C LYS A 37 -3.62 12.25 15.29
N GLN A 38 -4.40 12.40 14.22
CA GLN A 38 -5.85 12.28 14.25
C GLN A 38 -6.35 10.97 13.63
N PHE A 39 -5.69 10.49 12.57
CA PHE A 39 -6.15 9.35 11.79
C PHE A 39 -5.13 8.20 11.68
N GLY A 40 -4.03 8.23 12.42
CA GLY A 40 -2.94 7.24 12.31
C GLY A 40 -3.40 5.80 12.47
N ASP A 41 -4.25 5.52 13.46
CA ASP A 41 -4.79 4.18 13.71
C ASP A 41 -5.71 3.71 12.57
N GLN A 42 -6.54 4.60 12.03
CA GLN A 42 -7.42 4.30 10.89
C GLN A 42 -6.61 4.03 9.62
N ILE A 43 -5.63 4.88 9.32
CA ILE A 43 -4.74 4.70 8.16
C ILE A 43 -4.04 3.35 8.25
N ARG A 44 -3.45 3.02 9.41
CA ARG A 44 -2.78 1.74 9.64
C ARG A 44 -3.74 0.56 9.46
N ALA A 45 -4.95 0.64 10.01
CA ALA A 45 -5.95 -0.41 9.85
C ALA A 45 -6.33 -0.62 8.37
N VAL A 46 -6.52 0.44 7.60
CA VAL A 46 -6.82 0.37 6.15
C VAL A 46 -5.65 -0.25 5.39
N VAL A 47 -4.42 0.14 5.70
CA VAL A 47 -3.19 -0.40 5.09
C VAL A 47 -3.07 -1.90 5.35
N GLU A 48 -3.15 -2.31 6.61
CA GLU A 48 -3.03 -3.71 7.03
C GLU A 48 -4.15 -4.57 6.45
N GLN A 49 -5.41 -4.08 6.48
CA GLN A 49 -6.54 -4.76 5.85
C GLN A 49 -6.30 -4.97 4.35
N THR A 50 -5.87 -3.94 3.63
CA THR A 50 -5.63 -4.02 2.17
C THR A 50 -4.53 -5.03 1.85
N LEU A 51 -3.43 -5.01 2.60
CA LEU A 51 -2.33 -5.96 2.41
C LEU A 51 -2.75 -7.41 2.72
N ASN A 52 -3.59 -7.60 3.73
CA ASN A 52 -4.17 -8.90 4.07
C ASN A 52 -5.13 -9.42 2.98
N GLU A 53 -6.00 -8.57 2.43
CA GLU A 53 -6.90 -8.91 1.31
C GLU A 53 -6.12 -9.34 0.06
N LEU A 54 -4.99 -8.67 -0.21
CA LEU A 54 -4.02 -9.03 -1.26
C LEU A 54 -3.14 -10.24 -0.89
N ASN A 55 -3.27 -10.77 0.33
CA ASN A 55 -2.47 -11.86 0.89
C ASN A 55 -0.96 -11.59 0.80
N VAL A 56 -0.50 -10.35 1.00
CA VAL A 56 0.92 -10.00 0.95
C VAL A 56 1.66 -10.61 2.13
N THR A 57 2.70 -11.40 1.88
CA THR A 57 3.48 -12.09 2.93
C THR A 57 4.90 -11.56 3.07
N ASP A 58 5.46 -10.98 2.01
CA ASP A 58 6.85 -10.56 1.94
C ASP A 58 6.96 -9.23 1.17
N GLY A 59 7.56 -8.22 1.80
CA GLY A 59 7.79 -6.90 1.20
C GLY A 59 7.99 -5.80 2.23
N LEU A 60 8.75 -4.78 1.84
CA LEU A 60 8.83 -3.50 2.55
C LEU A 60 7.89 -2.51 1.88
N ILE A 61 6.90 -2.02 2.62
CA ILE A 61 5.86 -1.10 2.18
C ILE A 61 6.11 0.24 2.88
N ILE A 62 6.47 1.26 2.12
CA ILE A 62 6.69 2.63 2.60
C ILE A 62 5.57 3.50 2.07
N ILE A 63 4.89 4.22 2.96
CA ILE A 63 3.74 5.07 2.66
C ILE A 63 4.03 6.49 3.15
N ASP A 64 3.99 7.45 2.22
CA ASP A 64 4.04 8.88 2.50
C ASP A 64 2.66 9.48 2.16
N ASP A 65 1.85 9.74 3.20
CA ASP A 65 0.45 10.18 3.12
C ASP A 65 0.29 11.69 3.35
N LYS A 66 -0.46 12.33 2.46
CA LYS A 66 -0.82 13.76 2.50
C LYS A 66 -2.30 13.98 2.76
N GLY A 67 -2.87 13.18 3.67
CA GLY A 67 -4.28 13.26 4.07
C GLY A 67 -5.22 12.60 3.06
N ALA A 68 -4.80 11.48 2.49
CA ALA A 68 -5.59 10.73 1.54
C ALA A 68 -6.80 10.07 2.21
N LEU A 69 -7.89 9.93 1.44
CA LEU A 69 -9.05 9.16 1.87
C LEU A 69 -8.76 7.65 1.79
N ASP A 70 -9.46 6.86 2.61
CA ASP A 70 -9.32 5.41 2.65
C ASP A 70 -9.38 4.74 1.27
N CYS A 71 -10.25 5.22 0.38
CA CYS A 71 -10.35 4.68 -0.98
C CYS A 71 -9.09 4.95 -1.82
N ALA A 72 -8.46 6.12 -1.66
CA ALA A 72 -7.20 6.43 -2.32
C ALA A 72 -6.07 5.58 -1.73
N ILE A 73 -6.01 5.43 -0.39
CA ILE A 73 -5.05 4.58 0.29
C ILE A 73 -5.10 3.16 -0.28
N LYS A 74 -6.30 2.55 -0.30
CA LYS A 74 -6.54 1.21 -0.86
C LYS A 74 -6.06 1.11 -2.31
N ALA A 75 -6.51 2.04 -3.16
CA ALA A 75 -6.20 2.01 -4.59
C ALA A 75 -4.69 2.15 -4.87
N ARG A 76 -3.98 3.02 -4.13
CA ARG A 76 -2.52 3.18 -4.31
C ARG A 76 -1.74 1.97 -3.84
N ILE A 77 -2.12 1.38 -2.71
CA ILE A 77 -1.50 0.16 -2.21
C ILE A 77 -1.69 -0.99 -3.19
N GLN A 78 -2.93 -1.25 -3.61
CA GLN A 78 -3.23 -2.26 -4.63
C GLN A 78 -2.38 -2.03 -5.87
N CYS A 79 -2.36 -0.80 -6.41
CA CYS A 79 -1.58 -0.50 -7.61
C CYS A 79 -0.06 -0.76 -7.42
N ALA A 80 0.53 -0.32 -6.32
CA ALA A 80 1.96 -0.51 -6.05
C ALA A 80 2.29 -2.00 -5.84
N VAL A 81 1.52 -2.71 -5.03
CA VAL A 81 1.70 -4.15 -4.74
C VAL A 81 1.60 -4.97 -6.02
N LEU A 82 0.58 -4.75 -6.84
CA LEU A 82 0.39 -5.53 -8.07
C LEU A 82 1.50 -5.29 -9.09
N ARG A 83 2.02 -4.05 -9.17
CA ARG A 83 3.20 -3.75 -9.99
C ARG A 83 4.48 -4.41 -9.46
N GLY A 84 4.63 -4.47 -8.14
CA GLY A 84 5.80 -5.03 -7.48
C GLY A 84 5.82 -6.56 -7.39
N ALA A 85 4.64 -7.20 -7.35
CA ALA A 85 4.51 -8.65 -7.23
C ALA A 85 4.71 -9.41 -8.57
N GLU A 86 4.61 -8.72 -9.72
CA GLU A 86 4.70 -9.33 -11.05
C GLU A 86 3.75 -10.53 -11.26
N GLU A 87 2.57 -10.50 -10.64
CA GLU A 87 1.60 -11.58 -10.76
C GLU A 87 0.89 -11.54 -12.13
N GLU A 88 1.14 -12.53 -12.99
CA GLU A 88 0.57 -12.59 -14.34
C GLU A 88 -0.94 -12.93 -14.34
N ASN A 89 -1.44 -13.60 -13.30
CA ASN A 89 -2.83 -14.06 -13.19
C ASN A 89 -3.58 -13.35 -12.06
N LEU A 90 -3.93 -12.10 -12.32
CA LEU A 90 -4.63 -11.23 -11.38
C LEU A 90 -6.15 -11.44 -11.42
N ASP A 91 -6.72 -11.88 -10.31
CA ASP A 91 -8.16 -11.95 -10.13
C ASP A 91 -8.72 -10.57 -9.74
N TRP A 92 -9.14 -9.81 -10.74
CA TRP A 92 -9.69 -8.46 -10.56
C TRP A 92 -10.94 -8.40 -9.70
N SER A 93 -11.66 -9.52 -9.52
CA SER A 93 -12.84 -9.55 -8.64
C SER A 93 -12.51 -9.38 -7.17
N LYS A 94 -11.25 -9.64 -6.77
CA LYS A 94 -10.75 -9.48 -5.39
C LYS A 94 -10.34 -8.06 -5.05
N LEU A 95 -10.41 -7.13 -6.01
CA LEU A 95 -10.02 -5.72 -5.84
C LEU A 95 -11.24 -4.78 -5.69
N LEU A 96 -12.46 -5.34 -5.71
CA LEU A 96 -13.74 -4.64 -5.57
C LEU A 96 -14.17 -4.46 -4.11
#